data_AF-A0A924A3V4-F1
#
_entry.id   AF-A0A924A3V4-F1
#
_cell.length_a   1.000
_cell.length_b   1.000
_cell.length_c   1.000
_cell.angle_alpha   90.00
_cell.angle_beta   90.00
_cell.angle_gamma   90.00
#
_symmetry.space_group_name_H-M   'P 1'
#
loop_
_entity.id
_entity.type
_entity.pdbx_description
1 polymer ?
#
loop_
_entity_poly.entity_id
_entity_poly.type
_entity_poly.pdbx_seq_one_letter_code
_entity_poly.pdbx_strand_id
1 'polypeptide(L)'
;LPNVKNIQASWLTVGKATAQLCLHAGANDFGSIMIEENVVSAAGAPHRFTANGIQDSIKNAGFEPQLRGQKYNYREMPEHFEEQVINY
;
A
#
# COMPACT_ATOMS: atom_id res chain seq x y z
N LEU A 1 16.63 1.75 14.68
CA LEU A 1 17.20 1.63 13.32
C LEU A 1 17.55 3.03 12.79
N PRO A 2 18.62 3.68 13.30
CA PRO A 2 18.92 5.08 12.95
C PRO A 2 19.28 5.26 11.46
N ASN A 3 19.62 4.19 10.77
CA ASN A 3 20.06 4.15 9.38
C ASN A 3 19.02 3.58 8.40
N VAL A 4 17.87 3.08 8.87
CA VAL A 4 16.79 2.59 8.01
C VAL A 4 15.80 3.72 7.81
N LYS A 5 15.75 4.26 6.59
CA LYS A 5 14.93 5.43 6.26
C LYS A 5 13.46 5.10 6.01
N ASN A 6 13.16 3.90 5.51
CA ASN A 6 11.82 3.52 5.09
C ASN A 6 11.39 2.25 5.82
N ILE A 7 10.19 2.29 6.38
CA ILE A 7 9.58 1.18 7.10
C ILE A 7 8.23 0.92 6.44
N GLN A 8 8.04 -0.31 5.98
CA GLN A 8 6.82 -0.72 5.32
C GLN A 8 5.79 -1.25 6.31
N ALA A 9 4.57 -0.73 6.23
CA ALA A 9 3.39 -1.33 6.83
C ALA A 9 2.73 -2.27 5.81
N SER A 10 2.79 -3.59 6.04
CA SER A 10 2.24 -4.60 5.13
C SER A 10 0.73 -4.78 5.34
N TRP A 11 -0.10 -3.95 4.68
CA TRP A 11 -1.57 -3.98 4.85
C TRP A 11 -2.18 -5.34 4.51
N LEU A 12 -1.57 -6.11 3.59
CA LEU A 12 -2.01 -7.47 3.24
C LEU A 12 -1.98 -8.43 4.44
N THR A 13 -1.00 -8.25 5.32
CA THR A 13 -0.78 -9.13 6.47
C THR A 13 -1.55 -8.66 7.69
N VAL A 14 -1.57 -7.34 7.94
CA VAL A 14 -2.09 -6.77 9.19
C VAL A 14 -3.46 -6.10 9.06
N GLY A 15 -3.97 -5.96 7.83
CA GLY A 15 -5.20 -5.25 7.52
C GLY A 15 -5.05 -3.73 7.45
N LYS A 16 -6.07 -3.06 6.90
CA LYS A 16 -6.12 -1.60 6.70
C LYS A 16 -5.85 -0.82 7.97
N ALA A 17 -6.65 -1.07 9.01
CA ALA A 17 -6.65 -0.27 10.24
C ALA A 17 -5.28 -0.32 10.94
N THR A 18 -4.69 -1.50 11.04
CA THR A 18 -3.35 -1.68 11.64
C THR A 18 -2.28 -0.99 10.78
N ALA A 19 -2.34 -1.11 9.46
CA ALA A 19 -1.40 -0.42 8.57
C ALA A 19 -1.50 1.11 8.67
N GLN A 20 -2.70 1.67 8.85
CA GLN A 20 -2.89 3.11 9.10
C GLN A 20 -2.24 3.53 10.43
N LEU A 21 -2.42 2.74 11.50
CA LEU A 21 -1.77 3.01 12.78
C LEU A 21 -0.24 2.99 12.65
N CYS A 22 0.32 2.08 11.84
CA CYS A 22 1.76 2.04 11.60
C CYS A 22 2.31 3.32 10.98
N LEU A 23 1.53 4.06 10.17
CA LEU A 23 1.96 5.36 9.62
C LEU A 23 2.24 6.37 10.74
N HIS A 24 1.39 6.41 11.77
CA HIS A 24 1.61 7.24 12.96
C HIS A 24 2.74 6.72 13.85
N ALA A 25 3.15 5.46 13.70
CA ALA A 25 4.26 4.85 14.42
C ALA A 25 5.62 4.95 13.68
N GLY A 26 5.68 5.72 12.58
CA GLY A 26 6.92 5.98 11.84
C GLY A 26 7.11 5.16 10.56
N ALA A 27 6.12 4.35 10.17
CA ALA A 27 6.09 3.79 8.82
C ALA A 27 5.79 4.90 7.80
N ASN A 28 6.42 4.82 6.63
CA ASN A 28 6.21 5.76 5.53
C ASN A 28 5.93 5.06 4.20
N ASP A 29 5.76 3.75 4.22
CA ASP A 29 5.52 2.93 3.05
C ASP A 29 4.32 2.01 3.29
N PHE A 30 3.21 2.32 2.63
CA PHE A 30 1.96 1.58 2.73
C PHE A 30 1.92 0.47 1.69
N GLY A 31 2.71 -0.57 1.94
CA GLY A 31 2.90 -1.69 1.02
C GLY A 31 1.98 -2.89 1.31
N SER A 32 1.73 -3.78 0.35
CA SER A 32 2.28 -3.86 -1.00
C SER A 32 1.13 -3.89 -2.02
N ILE A 33 1.36 -3.37 -3.23
CA ILE A 33 0.49 -3.64 -4.38
C ILE A 33 1.08 -4.86 -5.08
N MET A 34 0.34 -5.96 -5.08
CA MET A 34 0.73 -7.17 -5.80
C MET A 34 0.29 -7.03 -7.26
N ILE A 35 1.23 -7.01 -8.21
CA ILE A 35 0.94 -6.98 -9.66
C ILE A 35 0.17 -8.25 -10.12
N GLU A 36 0.26 -9.33 -9.35
CA GLU A 36 -0.56 -10.52 -9.52
C GLU A 36 -1.14 -10.97 -8.17
N GLU A 37 -2.44 -10.74 -7.97
CA GLU A 37 -3.22 -11.37 -6.90
C GLU A 37 -3.30 -12.91 -7.02
N ASN A 38 -2.64 -13.54 -8.02
CA ASN A 38 -2.59 -15.00 -8.16
C ASN A 38 -1.85 -15.68 -7.01
N VAL A 39 -0.91 -15.02 -6.34
CA VAL A 39 -0.14 -15.64 -5.24
C VAL A 39 -0.85 -15.50 -3.89
N VAL A 40 -1.59 -14.41 -3.68
CA VAL A 40 -2.28 -14.13 -2.41
C VAL A 40 -3.67 -14.75 -2.36
N SER A 41 -4.39 -14.82 -3.49
CA SER A 41 -5.60 -15.64 -3.60
C SER A 41 -5.28 -17.12 -3.36
N ALA A 42 -4.15 -17.61 -3.89
CA ALA A 42 -3.65 -18.95 -3.61
C ALA A 42 -3.19 -19.15 -2.14
N ALA A 43 -2.71 -18.08 -1.47
CA ALA A 43 -2.28 -18.10 -0.08
C ALA A 43 -3.40 -17.78 0.94
N GLY A 44 -4.62 -17.49 0.47
CA GLY A 44 -5.82 -17.33 1.31
C GLY A 44 -5.91 -16.02 2.10
N ALA A 45 -5.20 -14.95 1.73
CA ALA A 45 -5.37 -13.67 2.43
C ALA A 45 -6.69 -12.99 1.99
N PRO A 46 -7.53 -12.53 2.94
CA PRO A 46 -8.88 -12.02 2.64
C PRO A 46 -8.89 -10.55 2.21
N HIS A 47 -7.74 -9.86 2.23
CA HIS A 47 -7.67 -8.43 2.04
C HIS A 47 -7.32 -8.08 0.60
N ARG A 48 -8.21 -7.35 -0.08
CA ARG A 48 -7.98 -6.76 -1.40
C ARG A 48 -8.02 -5.25 -1.34
N PHE A 49 -7.15 -4.59 -2.08
CA PHE A 49 -7.08 -3.14 -2.21
C PHE A 49 -6.80 -2.76 -3.66
N THR A 50 -7.48 -1.73 -4.13
CA THR A 50 -7.14 -1.07 -5.38
C THR A 50 -6.08 0.02 -5.15
N ALA A 51 -5.52 0.54 -6.24
CA ALA A 51 -4.61 1.69 -6.18
C ALA A 51 -5.29 2.91 -5.54
N ASN A 52 -6.57 3.19 -5.84
CA ASN A 52 -7.29 4.28 -5.18
C ASN A 52 -7.59 3.95 -3.73
N GLY A 53 -7.96 2.70 -3.40
CA GLY A 53 -8.18 2.28 -2.03
C GLY A 53 -6.97 2.51 -1.12
N ILE A 54 -5.75 2.28 -1.63
CA ILE A 54 -4.51 2.55 -0.88
C ILE A 54 -4.34 4.05 -0.66
N GLN A 55 -4.49 4.85 -1.72
CA GLN A 55 -4.39 6.30 -1.63
C GLN A 55 -5.40 6.87 -0.63
N ASP A 56 -6.65 6.41 -0.69
CA ASP A 56 -7.70 6.81 0.24
C ASP A 56 -7.39 6.37 1.66
N SER A 57 -6.83 5.17 1.85
CA SER A 57 -6.40 4.72 3.18
C SER A 57 -5.33 5.61 3.79
N ILE A 58 -4.35 6.02 2.98
CA ILE A 58 -3.28 6.94 3.40
C ILE A 58 -3.87 8.33 3.73
N LYS A 59 -4.72 8.88 2.85
CA LYS A 59 -5.42 10.17 3.07
C LYS A 59 -6.29 10.15 4.32
N ASN A 60 -7.05 9.08 4.54
CA ASN A 60 -7.89 8.90 5.72
C ASN A 60 -7.08 8.80 7.03
N ALA A 61 -5.81 8.41 6.95
CA ALA A 61 -4.88 8.46 8.09
C ALA A 61 -4.22 9.84 8.27
N GLY A 62 -4.54 10.83 7.42
CA GLY A 62 -4.02 12.19 7.49
C GLY A 62 -2.65 12.39 6.82
N PHE A 63 -2.26 11.50 5.90
CA PHE A 63 -1.00 11.58 5.15
C PHE A 63 -1.24 11.80 3.65
N GLU A 64 -0.21 12.29 2.95
CA GLU A 64 -0.25 12.44 1.49
C GLU A 64 0.30 11.17 0.81
N PRO A 65 -0.48 10.51 -0.06
CA PRO A 65 0.02 9.35 -0.81
C PRO A 65 1.00 9.78 -1.90
N GLN A 66 2.13 9.07 -1.98
CA GLN A 66 3.15 9.29 -3.00
C GLN A 66 3.53 7.96 -3.67
N LEU A 67 3.36 7.88 -4.99
CA LEU A 67 3.83 6.74 -5.77
C LEU A 67 5.36 6.72 -5.80
N ARG A 68 5.95 5.54 -5.59
CA ARG A 68 7.40 5.34 -5.52
C ARG A 68 7.89 4.24 -6.44
N GLY A 69 9.17 4.32 -6.81
CA GLY A 69 9.93 3.22 -7.38
C GLY A 69 10.47 2.25 -6.32
N GLN A 70 11.15 1.19 -6.78
CA GLN A 70 11.83 0.22 -5.89
C GLN A 70 12.97 0.87 -5.07
N LYS A 71 13.59 1.92 -5.61
CA LYS A 71 14.63 2.70 -4.93
C LYS A 71 14.07 3.86 -4.09
N TYR A 72 12.75 3.90 -3.86
CA TYR A 72 12.05 4.97 -3.13
C TYR A 72 12.17 6.37 -3.75
N ASN A 73 12.61 6.48 -5.01
CA ASN A 73 12.44 7.71 -5.77
C ASN A 73 10.95 7.93 -6.06
N TYR A 74 10.54 9.20 -6.08
CA TYR A 74 9.17 9.54 -6.48
C TYR A 74 8.96 9.17 -7.93
N ARG A 75 7.73 8.74 -8.22
CA ARG A 75 7.24 8.48 -9.56
C ARG A 75 5.97 9.27 -9.75
N GLU A 76 5.82 9.82 -10.94
CA GLU A 76 4.57 10.41 -11.36
C GLU A 76 3.52 9.32 -11.52
N MET A 77 2.26 9.68 -11.26
CA MET A 77 1.14 8.82 -11.58
C MET A 77 1.07 8.66 -13.10
N PRO A 78 0.92 7.45 -13.63
CA PRO A 78 0.73 7.25 -15.05
C PRO A 78 -0.55 7.98 -15.52
N GLU A 79 -0.48 8.59 -16.70
CA GLU A 79 -1.64 9.29 -17.30
C GLU A 79 -2.83 8.35 -17.52
N HIS A 80 -2.54 7.08 -17.80
CA HIS A 80 -3.52 6.03 -18.00
C HIS A 80 -3.18 4.84 -17.12
N PHE A 81 -4.08 4.49 -16.20
CA PHE A 81 -4.03 3.23 -15.48
C PHE A 81 -5.43 2.65 -15.34
N GLU A 82 -5.53 1.34 -15.43
CA GLU A 82 -6.76 0.61 -15.17
C GLU A 82 -6.82 0.24 -13.70
N GLU A 83 -7.89 0.62 -13.04
CA GLU A 83 -8.14 0.18 -11.68
C GLU A 83 -8.69 -1.25 -11.68
N GLN A 84 -8.14 -2.08 -10.79
CA GLN A 84 -8.63 -3.44 -10.63
C GLN A 84 -10.06 -3.44 -10.07
N VAL A 85 -10.91 -4.29 -10.63
CA VAL A 85 -12.28 -4.51 -10.13
C VAL A 85 -12.25 -5.59 -9.06
N ILE A 86 -12.63 -5.24 -7.84
CA ILE A 86 -12.75 -6.19 -6.73
C ILE A 86 -14.14 -6.84 -6.77
N ASN A 87 -14.20 -8.08 -7.26
CA ASN A 87 -15.40 -8.91 -7.16
C ASN A 87 -15.30 -9.76 -5.88
N TYR A 88 -16.29 -9.63 -4.98
CA TYR A 88 -16.43 -10.47 -3.77
C TYR A 88 -17.22 -11.74 -4.08
#